data_AF-A0A667ZB24-F1
#
_entry.id   AF-A0A667ZB24-F1
#
_cell.length_a   1.000
_cell.length_b   1.000
_cell.length_c   1.000
_cell.angle_alpha   90.00
_cell.angle_beta   90.00
_cell.angle_gamma   90.00
#
_symmetry.space_group_name_H-M   'P 1'
#
loop_
_entity.id
_entity.type
_entity.pdbx_description
1 polymer ?
#
loop_
_entity_poly.entity_id
_entity_poly.type
_entity_poly.pdbx_seq_one_letter_code
_entity_poly.pdbx_strand_id
1 'polypeptide(L)'
;MSGNPAVVMRLVASAYAVAEKAGAIVRKVLHSGELGIVEKTGANDLQTLADRLAQQSICASLSKRFPKLTIIGEEELPAEEVNEDLIENGQAEEILQKTCPAEYSDLKEEELVVWVDPLDGTKEYTEGKLFKMWLLDNVTVLIGIAYGGRAIAGVINQPFYNYQLGPGANLGRTIWGMPGLGAFGFQLQEVPDERRIITTTRSHSNKTVMDCVDAMEPHEVIRVGGAGNKIIQLIEGKASAYVFASPGCKKWDTCAPEAILHTVGGKLTDMHGNAYCYDANVKHMNSAGVLATLRNHQYYTSRVPQSVLQALK
;
A
#
# COMPACT_ATOMS: atom_id res chain seq x y z
N MET A 1 -22.13 18.98 22.53
CA MET A 1 -20.78 19.55 22.31
C MET A 1 -20.02 18.53 21.49
N SER A 2 -19.84 18.76 20.19
CA SER A 2 -19.00 17.89 19.37
C SER A 2 -17.54 18.16 19.77
N GLY A 3 -16.97 17.29 20.60
CA GLY A 3 -15.54 17.33 20.91
C GLY A 3 -14.74 17.26 19.61
N ASN A 4 -13.54 17.84 19.63
CA ASN A 4 -12.60 17.71 18.51
C ASN A 4 -12.39 16.21 18.21
N PRO A 5 -12.51 15.74 16.94
CA PRO A 5 -12.31 14.34 16.64
C PRO A 5 -10.96 13.83 17.15
N ALA A 6 -10.92 12.56 17.56
CA ALA A 6 -9.71 11.90 18.06
C ALA A 6 -8.53 12.09 17.08
N VAL A 7 -7.30 12.12 17.60
CA VAL A 7 -6.09 12.37 16.80
C VAL A 7 -6.01 11.42 15.61
N VAL A 8 -6.27 10.14 15.83
CA VAL A 8 -6.26 9.11 14.77
C VAL A 8 -7.29 9.40 13.67
N MET A 9 -8.51 9.85 14.01
CA MET A 9 -9.54 10.18 13.02
C MET A 9 -9.14 11.41 12.19
N ARG A 10 -8.55 12.43 12.85
CA ARG A 10 -7.98 13.59 12.15
C ARG A 10 -6.85 13.17 11.22
N LEU A 11 -5.99 12.25 11.66
CA LEU A 11 -4.88 11.75 10.86
C LEU A 11 -5.36 10.97 9.64
N VAL A 12 -6.29 10.03 9.78
CA VAL A 12 -6.87 9.28 8.66
C VAL A 12 -7.55 10.23 7.67
N ALA A 13 -8.32 11.22 8.16
CA ALA A 13 -8.98 12.21 7.30
C ALA A 13 -7.99 13.09 6.53
N SER A 14 -6.86 13.47 7.15
CA SER A 14 -5.78 14.18 6.45
C SER A 14 -5.04 13.28 5.47
N ALA A 15 -4.70 12.06 5.86
CA ALA A 15 -4.03 11.08 5.01
C ALA A 15 -4.84 10.79 3.74
N TYR A 16 -6.17 10.73 3.84
CA TYR A 16 -7.06 10.62 2.68
C TYR A 16 -6.85 11.77 1.68
N ALA A 17 -6.97 13.02 2.13
CA ALA A 17 -6.83 14.20 1.27
C ALA A 17 -5.40 14.30 0.68
N VAL A 18 -4.40 14.03 1.52
CA VAL A 18 -2.98 14.02 1.14
C VAL A 18 -2.69 12.92 0.09
N ALA A 19 -3.30 11.74 0.20
CA ALA A 19 -3.17 10.68 -0.80
C ALA A 19 -3.81 11.05 -2.14
N GLU A 20 -4.94 11.78 -2.14
CA GLU A 20 -5.54 12.33 -3.37
C GLU A 20 -4.63 13.35 -4.04
N LYS A 21 -4.01 14.25 -3.25
CA LYS A 21 -3.00 15.19 -3.72
C LYS A 21 -1.80 14.46 -4.33
N ALA A 22 -1.27 13.45 -3.65
CA ALA A 22 -0.17 12.62 -4.15
C ALA A 22 -0.56 11.92 -5.47
N GLY A 23 -1.76 11.33 -5.56
CA GLY A 23 -2.27 10.76 -6.81
C GLY A 23 -2.37 11.78 -7.95
N ALA A 24 -2.77 13.03 -7.66
CA ALA A 24 -2.77 14.11 -8.64
C ALA A 24 -1.35 14.49 -9.10
N ILE A 25 -0.37 14.50 -8.19
CA ILE A 25 1.05 14.70 -8.50
C ILE A 25 1.56 13.60 -9.43
N VAL A 26 1.31 12.33 -9.08
CA VAL A 26 1.69 11.16 -9.91
C VAL A 26 1.13 11.32 -11.31
N ARG A 27 -0.16 11.63 -11.46
CA ARG A 27 -0.76 11.89 -12.78
C ARG A 27 -0.08 13.06 -13.49
N LYS A 28 0.16 14.19 -12.81
CA LYS A 28 0.77 15.39 -13.42
C LYS A 28 2.16 15.09 -13.98
N VAL A 29 2.99 14.34 -13.25
CA VAL A 29 4.32 13.92 -13.70
C VAL A 29 4.21 12.99 -14.91
N LEU A 30 3.23 12.08 -14.93
CA LEU A 30 3.03 11.23 -16.10
C LEU A 30 2.71 12.06 -17.35
N HIS A 31 1.78 13.01 -17.22
CA HIS A 31 1.32 13.86 -18.33
C HIS A 31 2.38 14.84 -18.81
N SER A 32 3.35 15.24 -17.98
CA SER A 32 4.47 16.07 -18.44
C SER A 32 5.40 15.33 -19.40
N GLY A 33 5.39 13.99 -19.39
CA GLY A 33 6.32 13.16 -20.14
C GLY A 33 7.74 13.10 -19.53
N GLU A 34 8.03 13.91 -18.51
CA GLU A 34 9.33 14.02 -17.86
C GLU A 34 9.35 13.25 -16.53
N LEU A 35 9.45 11.92 -16.64
CA LEU A 35 9.47 11.05 -15.45
C LEU A 35 10.70 11.24 -14.55
N GLY A 36 11.82 11.78 -15.05
CA GLY A 36 13.04 11.95 -14.23
C GLY A 36 13.50 10.66 -13.53
N ILE A 37 13.58 9.56 -14.30
CA ILE A 37 13.90 8.22 -13.82
C ILE A 37 15.36 8.16 -13.35
N VAL A 38 15.57 7.62 -12.16
CA VAL A 38 16.85 7.33 -11.53
C VAL A 38 16.87 5.84 -11.19
N GLU A 39 17.97 5.17 -11.50
CA GLU A 39 18.21 3.79 -11.07
C GLU A 39 18.82 3.81 -9.66
N LYS A 40 18.19 3.11 -8.71
CA LYS A 40 18.66 2.99 -7.32
C LYS A 40 19.72 1.88 -7.25
N THR A 41 19.32 0.66 -6.87
CA THR A 41 20.26 -0.46 -6.71
C THR A 41 20.35 -1.39 -7.93
N GLY A 42 19.52 -1.16 -8.96
CA GLY A 42 19.57 -1.92 -10.22
C GLY A 42 18.37 -1.64 -11.14
N ALA A 43 18.38 -2.21 -12.35
CA ALA A 43 17.40 -1.91 -13.42
C ALA A 43 15.90 -2.18 -13.10
N ASN A 44 15.61 -2.87 -11.99
CA ASN A 44 14.25 -3.14 -11.49
C ASN A 44 13.93 -2.39 -10.19
N ASP A 45 14.83 -1.52 -9.75
CA ASP A 45 14.73 -0.67 -8.57
C ASP A 45 14.89 0.79 -9.02
N LEU A 46 13.77 1.38 -9.43
CA LEU A 46 13.71 2.69 -10.06
C LEU A 46 13.06 3.70 -9.12
N GLN A 47 13.42 4.96 -9.28
CA GLN A 47 12.76 6.10 -8.64
C GLN A 47 12.47 7.16 -9.71
N THR A 48 11.30 7.75 -9.72
CA THR A 48 10.90 8.83 -10.63
C THR A 48 10.70 10.15 -9.89
N LEU A 49 10.48 11.21 -10.66
CA LEU A 49 10.06 12.51 -10.14
C LEU A 49 8.73 12.40 -9.38
N ALA A 50 7.85 11.47 -9.76
CA ALA A 50 6.58 11.27 -9.09
C ALA A 50 6.79 10.73 -7.66
N ASP A 51 7.68 9.74 -7.46
CA ASP A 51 8.02 9.19 -6.14
C ASP A 51 8.53 10.30 -5.21
N ARG A 52 9.49 11.10 -5.71
CA ARG A 52 10.09 12.20 -4.94
C ARG A 52 9.05 13.27 -4.55
N LEU A 53 8.29 13.79 -5.51
CA LEU A 53 7.33 14.86 -5.26
C LEU A 53 6.15 14.39 -4.41
N ALA A 54 5.67 13.16 -4.64
CA ALA A 54 4.61 12.58 -3.82
C ALA A 54 5.06 12.40 -2.37
N GLN A 55 6.28 11.88 -2.13
CA GLN A 55 6.77 11.75 -0.75
C GLN A 55 6.98 13.12 -0.08
N GLN A 56 7.53 14.11 -0.77
CA GLN A 56 7.66 15.48 -0.24
C GLN A 56 6.30 16.04 0.15
N SER A 57 5.30 15.90 -0.74
CA SER A 57 3.92 16.35 -0.49
C SER A 57 3.33 15.66 0.74
N ILE A 58 3.43 14.33 0.83
CA ILE A 58 2.85 13.55 1.93
C ILE A 58 3.51 13.91 3.26
N CYS A 59 4.83 13.80 3.34
CA CYS A 59 5.58 14.02 4.57
C CYS A 59 5.43 15.46 5.07
N ALA A 60 5.54 16.47 4.20
CA ALA A 60 5.42 17.85 4.62
C ALA A 60 3.99 18.21 5.05
N SER A 61 2.97 17.73 4.33
CA SER A 61 1.57 17.98 4.68
C SER A 61 1.20 17.38 6.04
N LEU A 62 1.60 16.13 6.27
CA LEU A 62 1.33 15.44 7.54
C LEU A 62 2.14 16.04 8.69
N SER A 63 3.45 16.29 8.52
CA SER A 63 4.28 16.89 9.56
C SER A 63 3.87 18.32 9.92
N LYS A 64 3.36 19.12 8.96
CA LYS A 64 2.85 20.47 9.22
C LYS A 64 1.63 20.44 10.14
N ARG A 65 0.77 19.43 10.01
CA ARG A 65 -0.46 19.29 10.82
C ARG A 65 -0.26 18.50 12.11
N PHE A 66 0.65 17.53 12.08
CA PHE A 66 0.93 16.59 13.14
C PHE A 66 2.45 16.50 13.38
N PRO A 67 3.04 17.54 14.01
CA PRO A 67 4.49 17.71 14.14
C PRO A 67 5.20 16.68 15.04
N LYS A 68 4.47 15.88 15.81
CA LYS A 68 5.00 14.83 16.69
C LYS A 68 4.92 13.43 16.08
N LEU A 69 4.31 13.25 14.91
CA LEU A 69 4.27 11.95 14.25
C LEU A 69 5.67 11.48 13.89
N THR A 70 5.89 10.18 14.00
CA THR A 70 6.98 9.55 13.28
C THR A 70 6.50 9.20 11.88
N ILE A 71 7.15 9.73 10.84
CA ILE A 71 6.83 9.43 9.43
C ILE A 71 8.07 8.80 8.79
N ILE A 72 7.91 7.61 8.22
CA ILE A 72 8.96 6.83 7.57
C ILE A 72 8.53 6.59 6.12
N GLY A 73 9.22 7.22 5.18
CA GLY A 73 9.01 7.07 3.74
C GLY A 73 10.01 6.13 3.09
N GLU A 74 9.68 5.62 1.91
CA GLU A 74 10.58 4.81 1.09
C GLU A 74 11.83 5.56 0.65
N GLU A 75 11.66 6.78 0.16
CA GLU A 75 12.70 7.48 -0.58
C GLU A 75 13.63 8.25 0.35
N GLU A 76 14.93 8.11 0.13
CA GLU A 76 15.92 8.96 0.78
C GLU A 76 15.98 10.30 0.04
N LEU A 77 15.38 11.32 0.64
CA LEU A 77 15.30 12.67 0.06
C LEU A 77 16.19 13.65 0.83
N PRO A 78 16.82 14.62 0.13
CA PRO A 78 17.54 15.69 0.79
C PRO A 78 16.58 16.57 1.61
N ALA A 79 17.09 17.15 2.70
CA ALA A 79 16.35 18.14 3.47
C ALA A 79 16.30 19.46 2.70
N GLU A 80 15.21 19.69 1.97
CA GLU A 80 14.96 20.89 1.19
C GLU A 80 13.63 21.54 1.58
N GLU A 81 13.50 22.85 1.35
CA GLU A 81 12.22 23.53 1.51
C GLU A 81 11.19 22.97 0.52
N VAL A 82 10.06 22.52 1.05
CA VAL A 82 8.98 21.96 0.24
C VAL A 82 8.15 23.11 -0.33
N ASN A 83 7.95 23.11 -1.64
CA ASN A 83 7.10 24.08 -2.32
C ASN A 83 5.67 24.03 -1.73
N GLU A 84 5.11 25.18 -1.37
CA GLU A 84 3.73 25.30 -0.83
C GLU A 84 2.67 24.68 -1.77
N ASP A 85 2.91 24.64 -3.09
CA ASP A 85 2.03 23.97 -4.05
C ASP A 85 1.91 22.45 -3.83
N LEU A 86 2.86 21.84 -3.13
CA LEU A 86 2.84 20.41 -2.75
C LEU A 86 2.09 20.16 -1.44
N ILE A 87 1.80 21.21 -0.66
CA ILE A 87 1.15 21.05 0.64
C ILE A 87 -0.36 20.90 0.48
N GLU A 88 -0.92 19.87 1.12
CA GLU A 88 -2.36 19.65 1.24
C GLU A 88 -2.79 19.89 2.68
N ASN A 89 -3.72 20.82 2.88
CA ASN A 89 -4.21 21.24 4.21
C ASN A 89 -5.64 20.73 4.50
N GLY A 90 -6.27 20.05 3.54
CA GLY A 90 -7.61 19.49 3.64
C GLY A 90 -7.69 18.29 4.58
N GLN A 91 -8.93 17.91 4.86
CA GLN A 91 -9.32 16.67 5.53
C GLN A 91 -10.62 16.17 4.91
N ALA A 92 -10.79 14.86 4.79
CA ALA A 92 -12.05 14.28 4.39
C ALA A 92 -13.10 14.42 5.52
N GLU A 93 -14.08 15.30 5.31
CA GLU A 93 -15.13 15.60 6.30
C GLU A 93 -15.96 14.35 6.65
N GLU A 94 -16.22 13.49 5.66
CA GLU A 94 -16.94 12.22 5.86
C GLU A 94 -16.22 11.26 6.83
N ILE A 95 -14.88 11.34 6.92
CA ILE A 95 -14.09 10.56 7.87
C ILE A 95 -14.14 11.20 9.25
N LEU A 96 -14.07 12.53 9.34
CA LEU A 96 -14.15 13.28 10.60
C LEU A 96 -15.51 13.11 11.31
N GLN A 97 -16.57 12.85 10.55
CA GLN A 97 -17.91 12.60 11.08
C GLN A 97 -18.09 11.19 11.68
N LYS A 98 -17.17 10.26 11.42
CA LYS A 98 -17.23 8.91 11.99
C LYS A 98 -16.77 8.91 13.45
N THR A 99 -17.46 8.14 14.27
CA THR A 99 -17.10 7.95 15.69
C THR A 99 -15.84 7.11 15.79
N CYS A 100 -14.78 7.62 16.43
CA CYS A 100 -13.56 6.86 16.66
C CYS A 100 -13.86 5.57 17.46
N PRO A 101 -13.33 4.39 17.07
CA PRO A 101 -13.39 3.20 17.91
C PRO A 101 -12.78 3.47 19.29
N ALA A 102 -13.44 2.99 20.35
CA ALA A 102 -13.05 3.29 21.73
C ALA A 102 -11.61 2.89 22.07
N GLU A 103 -11.09 1.82 21.44
CA GLU A 103 -9.71 1.37 21.62
C GLU A 103 -8.64 2.37 21.10
N TYR A 104 -9.04 3.33 20.26
CA TYR A 104 -8.13 4.32 19.66
C TYR A 104 -8.50 5.78 20.00
N SER A 105 -9.47 6.01 20.89
CA SER A 105 -9.98 7.36 21.17
C SER A 105 -8.96 8.26 21.84
N ASP A 106 -8.07 7.67 22.64
CA ASP A 106 -7.17 8.40 23.54
C ASP A 106 -5.71 8.43 23.03
N LEU A 107 -5.48 7.95 21.79
CA LEU A 107 -4.15 7.93 21.19
C LEU A 107 -3.57 9.32 21.05
N LYS A 108 -2.28 9.45 21.39
CA LYS A 108 -1.50 10.65 21.16
C LYS A 108 -0.75 10.57 19.85
N GLU A 109 -0.41 11.73 19.34
CA GLU A 109 0.28 11.88 18.07
C GLU A 109 1.67 11.22 18.09
N GLU A 110 2.44 11.42 19.15
CA GLU A 110 3.76 10.82 19.36
C GLU A 110 3.78 9.28 19.49
N GLU A 111 2.62 8.64 19.62
CA GLU A 111 2.48 7.18 19.70
C GLU A 111 2.24 6.52 18.33
N LEU A 112 2.00 7.34 17.31
CA LEU A 112 1.66 6.88 15.97
C LEU A 112 2.89 6.89 15.06
N VAL A 113 2.99 5.83 14.25
CA VAL A 113 4.01 5.70 13.19
C VAL A 113 3.30 5.64 11.85
N VAL A 114 3.70 6.52 10.92
CA VAL A 114 3.18 6.55 9.56
C VAL A 114 4.23 5.99 8.61
N TRP A 115 3.84 4.97 7.84
CA TRP A 115 4.67 4.36 6.80
C TRP A 115 4.16 4.82 5.43
N VAL A 116 5.05 5.39 4.60
CA VAL A 116 4.69 5.99 3.32
C VAL A 116 5.42 5.28 2.18
N ASP A 117 4.64 4.74 1.26
CA ASP A 117 5.11 4.41 -0.09
C ASP A 117 4.51 5.46 -1.05
N PRO A 118 5.32 6.39 -1.57
CA PRO A 118 4.81 7.50 -2.36
C PRO A 118 4.35 7.07 -3.75
N LEU A 119 4.83 5.94 -4.25
CA LEU A 119 4.47 5.37 -5.55
C LEU A 119 4.86 3.88 -5.58
N ASP A 120 3.96 3.04 -5.06
CA ASP A 120 4.08 1.59 -5.17
C ASP A 120 3.83 1.16 -6.62
N GLY A 121 4.76 0.40 -7.19
CA GLY A 121 4.72 -0.02 -8.60
C GLY A 121 5.48 0.91 -9.56
N THR A 122 6.56 1.58 -9.10
CA THR A 122 7.41 2.47 -9.92
C THR A 122 7.90 1.83 -11.21
N LYS A 123 8.26 0.55 -11.19
CA LYS A 123 8.68 -0.16 -12.40
C LYS A 123 7.57 -0.12 -13.45
N GLU A 124 6.39 -0.62 -13.12
CA GLU A 124 5.21 -0.62 -14.00
C GLU A 124 4.79 0.79 -14.45
N TYR A 125 4.94 1.80 -13.59
CA TYR A 125 4.71 3.20 -13.93
C TYR A 125 5.62 3.70 -15.06
N THR A 126 6.90 3.29 -15.07
CA THR A 126 7.86 3.68 -16.11
C THR A 126 7.70 2.94 -17.44
N GLU A 127 7.06 1.77 -17.45
CA GLU A 127 7.04 0.89 -18.62
C GLU A 127 6.26 1.42 -19.81
N GLY A 128 5.27 2.27 -19.60
CA GLY A 128 4.60 2.90 -20.73
C GLY A 128 5.52 3.85 -21.50
N LYS A 129 6.45 4.52 -20.82
CA LYS A 129 7.48 5.35 -21.46
C LYS A 129 8.59 4.51 -22.09
N LEU A 130 9.02 3.45 -21.42
CA LEU A 130 10.16 2.63 -21.85
C LEU A 130 9.79 1.60 -22.93
N PHE A 131 8.59 1.02 -22.85
CA PHE A 131 8.17 -0.16 -23.62
C PHE A 131 6.78 -0.05 -24.26
N LYS A 132 6.12 1.13 -24.18
CA LYS A 132 4.77 1.37 -24.70
C LYS A 132 3.69 0.44 -24.10
N MET A 133 3.92 -0.06 -22.89
CA MET A 133 2.98 -0.91 -22.16
C MET A 133 2.54 -0.22 -20.87
N TRP A 134 1.35 0.38 -20.91
CA TRP A 134 0.79 1.11 -19.77
C TRP A 134 0.12 0.18 -18.77
N LEU A 135 0.82 -0.11 -17.68
CA LEU A 135 0.35 -0.91 -16.54
C LEU A 135 -0.02 -0.01 -15.36
N LEU A 136 -0.69 1.11 -15.67
CA LEU A 136 -0.92 2.23 -14.75
C LEU A 136 -1.89 1.88 -13.61
N ASP A 137 -2.75 0.90 -13.81
CA ASP A 137 -3.63 0.35 -12.78
C ASP A 137 -2.87 -0.39 -11.66
N ASN A 138 -1.61 -0.77 -11.89
CA ASN A 138 -0.77 -1.36 -10.84
C ASN A 138 -0.18 -0.33 -9.86
N VAL A 139 -0.28 0.96 -10.18
CA VAL A 139 0.34 2.04 -9.40
C VAL A 139 -0.57 2.45 -8.25
N THR A 140 -0.02 2.52 -7.05
CA THR A 140 -0.72 3.03 -5.87
C THR A 140 0.13 3.97 -5.03
N VAL A 141 -0.51 4.81 -4.22
CA VAL A 141 0.14 5.57 -3.14
C VAL A 141 -0.33 4.96 -1.82
N LEU A 142 0.59 4.60 -0.92
CA LEU A 142 0.29 3.93 0.33
C LEU A 142 0.64 4.82 1.52
N ILE A 143 -0.33 5.04 2.41
CA ILE A 143 -0.13 5.69 3.70
C ILE A 143 -0.69 4.78 4.79
N GLY A 144 0.19 4.06 5.46
CA GLY A 144 -0.16 3.16 6.56
C GLY A 144 0.05 3.82 7.90
N ILE A 145 -0.90 3.67 8.82
CA ILE A 145 -0.85 4.25 10.17
C ILE A 145 -0.78 3.09 11.17
N ALA A 146 0.26 3.08 11.99
CA ALA A 146 0.53 2.05 12.97
C ALA A 146 0.53 2.58 14.41
N TYR A 147 0.14 1.71 15.34
CA TYR A 147 0.17 1.94 16.78
C TYR A 147 0.50 0.63 17.50
N GLY A 148 1.43 0.70 18.46
CA GLY A 148 1.87 -0.47 19.23
C GLY A 148 2.31 -1.64 18.34
N GLY A 149 3.13 -1.36 17.34
CA GLY A 149 3.61 -2.33 16.36
C GLY A 149 2.59 -2.84 15.34
N ARG A 150 1.31 -2.47 15.42
CA ARG A 150 0.24 -2.98 14.54
C ARG A 150 -0.23 -1.93 13.55
N ALA A 151 -0.53 -2.33 12.31
CA ALA A 151 -1.21 -1.46 11.35
C ALA A 151 -2.68 -1.27 11.77
N ILE A 152 -3.07 -0.04 12.11
CA ILE A 152 -4.40 0.29 12.65
C ILE A 152 -5.27 1.10 11.70
N ALA A 153 -4.69 1.72 10.68
CA ALA A 153 -5.46 2.34 9.59
C ALA A 153 -4.60 2.40 8.32
N GLY A 154 -5.24 2.49 7.17
CA GLY A 154 -4.56 2.58 5.89
C GLY A 154 -5.33 3.46 4.90
N VAL A 155 -4.58 4.14 4.04
CA VAL A 155 -5.09 4.84 2.87
C VAL A 155 -4.31 4.35 1.65
N ILE A 156 -5.03 3.97 0.60
CA ILE A 156 -4.49 3.55 -0.69
C ILE A 156 -5.13 4.41 -1.77
N ASN A 157 -4.37 5.29 -2.41
CA ASN A 157 -4.84 5.96 -3.62
C ASN A 157 -4.41 5.15 -4.84
N GLN A 158 -5.32 4.89 -5.79
CA GLN A 158 -5.01 4.28 -7.08
C GLN A 158 -5.14 5.37 -8.16
N PRO A 159 -4.06 6.07 -8.54
CA PRO A 159 -4.15 7.33 -9.28
C PRO A 159 -4.78 7.19 -10.66
N PHE A 160 -4.68 5.99 -11.26
CA PHE A 160 -5.13 5.68 -12.61
C PHE A 160 -6.32 4.72 -12.65
N TYR A 161 -7.03 4.53 -11.54
CA TYR A 161 -8.30 3.80 -11.60
C TYR A 161 -9.22 4.39 -12.68
N ASN A 162 -9.86 3.52 -13.48
CA ASN A 162 -10.66 3.88 -14.67
C ASN A 162 -9.94 4.51 -15.88
N TYR A 163 -8.59 4.52 -15.94
CA TYR A 163 -7.88 5.13 -17.07
C TYR A 163 -8.21 4.55 -18.45
N GLN A 164 -8.68 3.30 -18.50
CA GLN A 164 -9.05 2.61 -19.74
C GLN A 164 -10.48 2.90 -20.21
N LEU A 165 -11.33 3.53 -19.39
CA LEU A 165 -12.73 3.82 -19.75
C LEU A 165 -12.90 5.00 -20.73
N GLY A 166 -11.79 5.68 -21.05
CA GLY A 166 -11.76 6.77 -22.02
C GLY A 166 -12.09 8.15 -21.45
N PRO A 167 -12.13 9.18 -22.32
CA PRO A 167 -12.36 10.56 -21.91
C PRO A 167 -13.71 10.75 -21.21
N GLY A 168 -13.73 11.45 -20.08
CA GLY A 168 -14.94 11.75 -19.30
C GLY A 168 -15.20 10.80 -18.12
N ALA A 169 -14.43 9.71 -17.99
CA ALA A 169 -14.45 8.90 -16.78
C ALA A 169 -13.77 9.62 -15.61
N ASN A 170 -14.32 9.47 -14.41
CA ASN A 170 -13.65 9.91 -13.18
C ASN A 170 -12.39 9.05 -12.98
N LEU A 171 -11.24 9.71 -13.07
CA LEU A 171 -9.93 9.08 -12.99
C LEU A 171 -9.42 9.08 -11.56
N GLY A 172 -8.96 7.91 -11.13
CA GLY A 172 -8.43 7.70 -9.79
C GLY A 172 -9.52 7.40 -8.75
N ARG A 173 -9.09 6.80 -7.65
CA ARG A 173 -9.92 6.56 -6.46
C ARG A 173 -9.04 6.48 -5.22
N THR A 174 -9.68 6.63 -4.06
CA THR A 174 -9.03 6.46 -2.76
C THR A 174 -9.78 5.43 -1.94
N ILE A 175 -9.07 4.41 -1.48
CA ILE A 175 -9.52 3.38 -0.56
C ILE A 175 -8.96 3.72 0.81
N TRP A 176 -9.76 3.58 1.85
CA TRP A 176 -9.29 3.75 3.21
C TRP A 176 -10.02 2.81 4.17
N GLY A 177 -9.44 2.55 5.34
CA GLY A 177 -10.05 1.65 6.30
C GLY A 177 -9.35 1.66 7.65
N MET A 178 -10.12 1.24 8.65
CA MET A 178 -9.72 1.19 10.06
C MET A 178 -10.53 0.09 10.77
N PRO A 179 -9.91 -0.80 11.56
CA PRO A 179 -10.61 -1.76 12.38
C PRO A 179 -11.64 -1.06 13.29
N GLY A 180 -12.81 -1.69 13.46
CA GLY A 180 -13.93 -1.09 14.19
C GLY A 180 -14.80 -0.12 13.38
N LEU A 181 -14.34 0.36 12.21
CA LEU A 181 -15.14 1.19 11.31
C LEU A 181 -15.53 0.48 10.00
N GLY A 182 -14.60 -0.29 9.43
CA GLY A 182 -14.74 -0.85 8.10
C GLY A 182 -13.76 -0.22 7.10
N ALA A 183 -13.80 -0.73 5.87
CA ALA A 183 -13.01 -0.23 4.75
C ALA A 183 -13.94 0.24 3.63
N PHE A 184 -13.55 1.30 2.94
CA PHE A 184 -14.40 2.08 2.03
C PHE A 184 -13.64 2.41 0.74
N GLY A 185 -14.37 2.80 -0.32
CA GLY A 185 -13.79 3.18 -1.62
C GLY A 185 -13.67 2.03 -2.64
N PHE A 186 -14.24 0.86 -2.33
CA PHE A 186 -14.30 -0.30 -3.24
C PHE A 186 -15.54 -1.15 -2.95
N GLN A 187 -15.85 -2.08 -3.87
CA GLN A 187 -16.87 -3.11 -3.67
C GLN A 187 -16.18 -4.40 -3.24
N LEU A 188 -16.44 -4.85 -2.00
CA LEU A 188 -15.90 -6.11 -1.51
C LEU A 188 -16.49 -7.27 -2.31
N GLN A 189 -15.62 -8.17 -2.80
CA GLN A 189 -16.00 -9.37 -3.52
C GLN A 189 -15.02 -10.50 -3.19
N GLU A 190 -15.53 -11.73 -3.13
CA GLU A 190 -14.73 -12.94 -2.89
C GLU A 190 -14.55 -13.72 -4.21
N VAL A 191 -13.42 -14.42 -4.33
CA VAL A 191 -13.23 -15.42 -5.39
C VAL A 191 -14.09 -16.65 -5.04
N PRO A 192 -14.79 -17.28 -6.00
CA PRO A 192 -15.51 -18.53 -5.75
C PRO A 192 -14.63 -19.61 -5.12
N ASP A 193 -15.15 -20.34 -4.12
CA ASP A 193 -14.37 -21.27 -3.29
C ASP A 193 -13.64 -22.36 -4.10
N GLU A 194 -14.17 -22.75 -5.26
CA GLU A 194 -13.56 -23.73 -6.15
C GLU A 194 -12.37 -23.20 -6.96
N ARG A 195 -12.13 -21.88 -6.97
CA ARG A 195 -11.06 -21.24 -7.72
C ARG A 195 -9.91 -20.82 -6.79
N ARG A 196 -8.69 -21.03 -7.29
CA ARG A 196 -7.43 -20.63 -6.63
C ARG A 196 -6.65 -19.78 -7.60
N ILE A 197 -6.85 -18.48 -7.50
CA ILE A 197 -6.17 -17.50 -8.33
C ILE A 197 -5.08 -16.88 -7.47
N ILE A 198 -3.82 -17.05 -7.85
CA ILE A 198 -2.67 -16.55 -7.09
C ILE A 198 -2.13 -15.32 -7.78
N THR A 199 -2.12 -14.19 -7.11
CA THR A 199 -1.44 -12.98 -7.60
C THR A 199 -0.03 -12.93 -7.02
N THR A 200 0.95 -12.57 -7.84
CA THR A 200 2.37 -12.48 -7.44
C THR A 200 3.11 -11.41 -8.21
N THR A 201 4.38 -11.20 -7.88
CA THR A 201 5.24 -10.21 -8.52
C THR A 201 5.40 -10.47 -10.02
N ARG A 202 5.37 -9.38 -10.78
CA ARG A 202 5.72 -9.38 -12.20
C ARG A 202 7.22 -9.23 -12.44
N SER A 203 7.87 -8.34 -11.69
CA SER A 203 9.21 -7.82 -12.01
C SER A 203 10.32 -8.34 -11.08
N HIS A 204 9.97 -9.02 -9.98
CA HIS A 204 10.91 -9.49 -8.94
C HIS A 204 10.78 -11.00 -8.66
N SER A 205 10.41 -11.78 -9.67
CA SER A 205 10.24 -13.24 -9.54
C SER A 205 11.58 -13.96 -9.46
N ASN A 206 11.65 -15.04 -8.68
CA ASN A 206 12.77 -15.97 -8.66
C ASN A 206 12.24 -17.41 -8.48
N LYS A 207 13.16 -18.39 -8.39
CA LYS A 207 12.78 -19.80 -8.21
C LYS A 207 11.98 -20.04 -6.93
N THR A 208 12.40 -19.48 -5.80
CA THR A 208 11.70 -19.62 -4.51
C THR A 208 10.26 -19.09 -4.56
N VAL A 209 10.04 -17.96 -5.24
CA VAL A 209 8.69 -17.42 -5.48
C VAL A 209 7.85 -18.41 -6.28
N MET A 210 8.38 -18.94 -7.38
CA MET A 210 7.63 -19.88 -8.24
C MET A 210 7.35 -21.21 -7.56
N ASP A 211 8.35 -21.80 -6.89
CA ASP A 211 8.19 -23.05 -6.15
C ASP A 211 7.10 -22.90 -5.05
N CYS A 212 7.03 -21.73 -4.40
CA CYS A 212 5.98 -21.44 -3.43
C CYS A 212 4.60 -21.25 -4.09
N VAL A 213 4.52 -20.50 -5.20
CA VAL A 213 3.27 -20.29 -5.94
C VAL A 213 2.71 -21.63 -6.43
N ASP A 214 3.54 -22.49 -7.01
CA ASP A 214 3.12 -23.79 -7.55
C ASP A 214 2.60 -24.71 -6.43
N ALA A 215 3.18 -24.65 -5.23
CA ALA A 215 2.73 -25.40 -4.06
C ALA A 215 1.30 -25.04 -3.58
N MET A 216 0.80 -23.86 -3.98
CA MET A 216 -0.59 -23.44 -3.68
C MET A 216 -1.63 -24.12 -4.57
N GLU A 217 -1.19 -24.90 -5.57
CA GLU A 217 -2.02 -25.53 -6.61
C GLU A 217 -2.93 -24.51 -7.33
N PRO A 218 -2.36 -23.44 -7.91
CA PRO A 218 -3.14 -22.41 -8.58
C PRO A 218 -3.91 -22.98 -9.76
N HIS A 219 -5.17 -22.57 -9.90
CA HIS A 219 -5.91 -22.69 -11.16
C HIS A 219 -5.48 -21.59 -12.15
N GLU A 220 -5.04 -20.44 -11.63
CA GLU A 220 -4.57 -19.30 -12.40
C GLU A 220 -3.50 -18.54 -11.62
N VAL A 221 -2.52 -17.97 -12.33
CA VAL A 221 -1.47 -17.11 -11.74
C VAL A 221 -1.49 -15.75 -12.44
N ILE A 222 -1.77 -14.70 -11.67
CA ILE A 222 -1.75 -13.31 -12.11
C ILE A 222 -0.40 -12.71 -11.72
N ARG A 223 0.35 -12.17 -12.69
CA ARG A 223 1.63 -11.50 -12.45
C ARG A 223 1.49 -10.00 -12.65
N VAL A 224 1.55 -9.24 -11.57
CA VAL A 224 1.36 -7.77 -11.58
C VAL A 224 2.36 -7.04 -10.68
N GLY A 225 2.56 -5.76 -10.97
CA GLY A 225 3.25 -4.82 -10.08
C GLY A 225 2.38 -4.38 -8.91
N GLY A 226 3.01 -3.71 -7.95
CA GLY A 226 2.36 -3.01 -6.84
C GLY A 226 1.89 -3.93 -5.70
N ALA A 227 2.46 -3.81 -4.50
CA ALA A 227 1.97 -4.50 -3.32
C ALA A 227 0.53 -4.09 -2.97
N GLY A 228 0.22 -2.79 -3.02
CA GLY A 228 -1.12 -2.24 -2.82
C GLY A 228 -2.12 -2.77 -3.84
N ASN A 229 -1.74 -2.80 -5.13
CA ASN A 229 -2.57 -3.36 -6.19
C ASN A 229 -2.88 -4.86 -5.97
N LYS A 230 -1.91 -5.65 -5.49
CA LYS A 230 -2.15 -7.07 -5.19
C LYS A 230 -3.14 -7.26 -4.05
N ILE A 231 -3.17 -6.38 -3.04
CA ILE A 231 -4.21 -6.40 -2.01
C ILE A 231 -5.57 -5.93 -2.55
N ILE A 232 -5.60 -4.93 -3.43
CA ILE A 232 -6.83 -4.53 -4.15
C ILE A 232 -7.42 -5.73 -4.91
N GLN A 233 -6.60 -6.54 -5.57
CA GLN A 233 -7.07 -7.75 -6.25
C GLN A 233 -7.71 -8.77 -5.28
N LEU A 234 -7.23 -8.86 -4.04
CA LEU A 234 -7.84 -9.75 -3.04
C LEU A 234 -9.22 -9.25 -2.61
N ILE A 235 -9.33 -7.96 -2.25
CA ILE A 235 -10.57 -7.38 -1.73
C ILE A 235 -11.65 -7.18 -2.81
N GLU A 236 -11.25 -7.16 -4.09
CA GLU A 236 -12.18 -7.10 -5.24
C GLU A 236 -12.42 -8.48 -5.89
N GLY A 237 -12.00 -9.58 -5.25
CA GLY A 237 -12.28 -10.93 -5.74
C GLY A 237 -11.62 -11.29 -7.08
N LYS A 238 -10.52 -10.62 -7.44
CA LYS A 238 -9.71 -10.92 -8.64
C LYS A 238 -8.65 -11.98 -8.34
N ALA A 239 -8.18 -12.06 -7.09
CA ALA A 239 -7.23 -13.06 -6.64
C ALA A 239 -7.63 -13.62 -5.27
N SER A 240 -7.31 -14.88 -5.02
CA SER A 240 -7.61 -15.59 -3.78
C SER A 240 -6.48 -15.46 -2.75
N ALA A 241 -5.23 -15.40 -3.22
CA ALA A 241 -4.05 -15.17 -2.40
C ALA A 241 -3.00 -14.35 -3.14
N TYR A 242 -2.30 -13.51 -2.39
CA TYR A 242 -1.06 -12.87 -2.79
C TYR A 242 0.10 -13.64 -2.17
N VAL A 243 0.97 -14.21 -3.01
CA VAL A 243 2.12 -15.02 -2.58
C VAL A 243 3.41 -14.40 -3.11
N PHE A 244 4.30 -13.98 -2.22
CA PHE A 244 5.62 -13.46 -2.56
C PHE A 244 6.68 -14.01 -1.61
N ALA A 245 7.21 -15.19 -1.95
CA ALA A 245 8.23 -15.89 -1.17
C ALA A 245 9.65 -15.39 -1.48
N SER A 246 9.90 -14.09 -1.23
CA SER A 246 11.21 -13.45 -1.42
C SER A 246 11.34 -12.22 -0.51
N PRO A 247 12.55 -11.85 -0.08
CA PRO A 247 12.79 -10.49 0.38
C PRO A 247 12.54 -9.50 -0.76
N GLY A 248 12.26 -8.24 -0.43
CA GLY A 248 12.14 -7.14 -1.40
C GLY A 248 11.21 -6.05 -0.92
N CYS A 249 9.96 -6.44 -0.60
CA CYS A 249 8.98 -5.56 0.03
C CYS A 249 9.47 -5.15 1.43
N LYS A 250 9.07 -3.95 1.84
CA LYS A 250 9.38 -3.34 3.12
C LYS A 250 8.07 -2.97 3.85
N LYS A 251 8.20 -2.34 5.01
CA LYS A 251 7.04 -1.99 5.84
C LYS A 251 6.08 -1.02 5.15
N TRP A 252 6.59 -0.07 4.36
CA TRP A 252 5.74 0.85 3.58
C TRP A 252 4.88 0.14 2.52
N ASP A 253 5.38 -0.93 1.88
CA ASP A 253 4.60 -1.75 0.94
C ASP A 253 3.40 -2.47 1.59
N THR A 254 3.45 -2.73 2.90
CA THR A 254 2.54 -3.66 3.59
C THR A 254 1.66 -3.02 4.64
N CYS A 255 2.08 -1.92 5.27
CA CYS A 255 1.34 -1.31 6.38
C CYS A 255 -0.09 -0.87 6.00
N ALA A 256 -0.24 -0.02 4.98
CA ALA A 256 -1.56 0.43 4.54
C ALA A 256 -2.41 -0.73 3.98
N PRO A 257 -1.87 -1.58 3.08
CA PRO A 257 -2.62 -2.71 2.55
C PRO A 257 -3.05 -3.75 3.60
N GLU A 258 -2.20 -4.03 4.59
CA GLU A 258 -2.55 -4.91 5.71
C GLU A 258 -3.72 -4.36 6.51
N ALA A 259 -3.70 -3.08 6.88
CA ALA A 259 -4.78 -2.45 7.64
C ALA A 259 -6.13 -2.54 6.91
N ILE A 260 -6.15 -2.30 5.58
CA ILE A 260 -7.35 -2.46 4.75
C ILE A 260 -7.83 -3.91 4.75
N LEU A 261 -6.91 -4.85 4.48
CA LEU A 261 -7.25 -6.26 4.33
C LEU A 261 -7.80 -6.85 5.64
N HIS A 262 -7.17 -6.56 6.78
CA HIS A 262 -7.62 -7.00 8.10
C HIS A 262 -9.00 -6.46 8.43
N THR A 263 -9.28 -5.21 8.06
CA THR A 263 -10.58 -4.56 8.32
C THR A 263 -11.75 -5.28 7.63
N VAL A 264 -11.50 -5.99 6.53
CA VAL A 264 -12.50 -6.83 5.83
C VAL A 264 -12.36 -8.34 6.12
N GLY A 265 -11.67 -8.67 7.21
CA GLY A 265 -11.52 -10.04 7.73
C GLY A 265 -10.45 -10.87 7.03
N GLY A 266 -9.62 -10.28 6.16
CA GLY A 266 -8.47 -10.93 5.57
C GLY A 266 -7.27 -10.99 6.52
N LYS A 267 -6.18 -11.61 6.05
CA LYS A 267 -4.91 -11.75 6.78
C LYS A 267 -3.73 -11.50 5.87
N LEU A 268 -2.69 -10.90 6.43
CA LEU A 268 -1.38 -10.69 5.81
C LEU A 268 -0.31 -11.08 6.83
N THR A 269 0.64 -11.90 6.42
CA THR A 269 1.74 -12.40 7.25
C THR A 269 3.00 -12.54 6.41
N ASP A 270 4.11 -12.91 7.04
CA ASP A 270 5.23 -13.52 6.32
C ASP A 270 4.91 -14.96 5.85
N MET A 271 5.87 -15.60 5.16
CA MET A 271 5.73 -17.00 4.73
C MET A 271 5.62 -18.01 5.89
N HIS A 272 6.06 -17.66 7.09
CA HIS A 272 5.98 -18.50 8.28
C HIS A 272 4.65 -18.31 9.04
N GLY A 273 3.81 -17.37 8.62
CA GLY A 273 2.56 -17.01 9.31
C GLY A 273 2.75 -16.01 10.46
N ASN A 274 3.92 -15.38 10.58
CA ASN A 274 4.15 -14.34 11.58
C ASN A 274 3.54 -13.01 11.11
N ALA A 275 2.91 -12.30 12.04
CA ALA A 275 2.47 -10.93 11.80
C ALA A 275 3.67 -9.97 11.70
N TYR A 276 3.53 -8.92 10.89
CA TYR A 276 4.55 -7.87 10.85
C TYR A 276 4.43 -6.91 12.03
N CYS A 277 5.58 -6.36 12.42
CA CYS A 277 5.68 -5.24 13.34
C CYS A 277 5.99 -3.96 12.56
N TYR A 278 5.33 -2.87 12.94
CA TYR A 278 5.40 -1.54 12.31
C TYR A 278 5.90 -0.45 13.26
N ASP A 279 6.58 -0.81 14.35
CA ASP A 279 7.23 0.16 15.24
C ASP A 279 8.33 0.94 14.50
N ALA A 280 8.58 2.18 14.93
CA ALA A 280 9.51 3.09 14.25
C ALA A 280 10.94 2.54 14.06
N ASN A 281 11.41 1.70 14.99
CA ASN A 281 12.78 1.15 14.97
C ASN A 281 12.86 -0.25 14.36
N VAL A 282 11.77 -0.78 13.79
CA VAL A 282 11.78 -2.10 13.15
C VAL A 282 12.64 -2.07 11.89
N LYS A 283 13.25 -3.20 11.53
CA LYS A 283 13.90 -3.34 10.22
C LYS A 283 12.86 -3.14 9.11
N HIS A 284 13.18 -2.26 8.15
CA HIS A 284 12.25 -1.92 7.07
C HIS A 284 11.94 -3.15 6.19
N MET A 285 12.95 -3.97 5.89
CA MET A 285 12.80 -5.16 5.03
C MET A 285 11.83 -6.20 5.62
N ASN A 286 10.92 -6.71 4.78
CA ASN A 286 10.17 -7.93 5.04
C ASN A 286 10.96 -9.11 4.49
N SER A 287 11.92 -9.60 5.27
CA SER A 287 12.89 -10.62 4.82
C SER A 287 12.26 -11.96 4.48
N ALA A 288 11.18 -12.32 5.16
CA ALA A 288 10.55 -13.63 5.07
C ALA A 288 9.40 -13.71 4.05
N GLY A 289 9.36 -12.79 3.07
CA GLY A 289 8.30 -12.74 2.05
C GLY A 289 6.92 -12.35 2.59
N VAL A 290 5.93 -12.20 1.72
CA VAL A 290 4.56 -11.74 2.05
C VAL A 290 3.52 -12.75 1.57
N LEU A 291 2.65 -13.21 2.48
CA LEU A 291 1.48 -14.03 2.19
C LEU A 291 0.23 -13.28 2.64
N ALA A 292 -0.68 -12.98 1.72
CA ALA A 292 -1.93 -12.30 2.05
C ALA A 292 -3.14 -12.97 1.39
N THR A 293 -4.26 -13.01 2.11
CA THR A 293 -5.48 -13.68 1.65
C THR A 293 -6.71 -12.98 2.22
N LEU A 294 -7.78 -12.85 1.44
CA LEU A 294 -9.07 -12.41 1.98
C LEU A 294 -9.75 -13.52 2.80
N ARG A 295 -9.66 -14.78 2.34
CA ARG A 295 -10.21 -15.97 3.00
C ARG A 295 -9.21 -17.12 2.93
N ASN A 296 -9.47 -18.19 3.71
CA ASN A 296 -8.73 -19.44 3.65
C ASN A 296 -7.22 -19.32 3.94
N HIS A 297 -6.78 -18.35 4.74
CA HIS A 297 -5.36 -18.11 5.02
C HIS A 297 -4.61 -19.37 5.48
N GLN A 298 -5.24 -20.20 6.32
CA GLN A 298 -4.65 -21.44 6.85
C GLN A 298 -4.35 -22.47 5.75
N TYR A 299 -5.15 -22.51 4.67
CA TYR A 299 -4.89 -23.38 3.53
C TYR A 299 -3.55 -22.99 2.88
N TYR A 300 -3.36 -21.72 2.57
CA TYR A 300 -2.16 -21.24 1.89
C TYR A 300 -0.92 -21.31 2.78
N THR A 301 -1.02 -20.95 4.07
CA THR A 301 0.11 -21.08 5.00
C THR A 301 0.54 -22.53 5.18
N SER A 302 -0.40 -23.48 5.26
CA SER A 302 -0.08 -24.92 5.39
C SER A 302 0.63 -25.53 4.17
N ARG A 303 0.59 -24.84 3.02
CA ARG A 303 1.17 -25.28 1.75
C ARG A 303 2.52 -24.66 1.45
N VAL A 304 3.00 -23.72 2.26
CA VAL A 304 4.34 -23.15 2.06
C VAL A 304 5.38 -24.27 2.23
N PRO A 305 6.19 -24.59 1.20
CA PRO A 305 7.14 -25.68 1.29
C PRO A 305 8.21 -25.44 2.36
N GLN A 306 8.64 -26.51 3.03
CA GLN A 306 9.73 -26.41 4.02
C GLN A 306 11.04 -25.85 3.42
N SER A 307 11.32 -26.15 2.16
CA SER A 307 12.48 -25.56 1.45
C SER A 307 12.37 -24.05 1.30
N VAL A 308 11.17 -23.52 1.05
CA VAL A 308 10.89 -22.08 0.95
C VAL A 308 11.07 -21.43 2.32
N LEU A 309 10.48 -22.01 3.38
CA LEU A 309 10.64 -21.52 4.76
C LEU A 309 12.11 -21.49 5.19
N GLN A 310 12.89 -22.50 4.80
CA GLN A 310 14.32 -22.54 5.12
C GLN A 310 15.16 -21.50 4.36
N ALA A 311 14.73 -21.13 3.16
CA ALA A 311 15.39 -20.12 2.34
C ALA A 311 15.12 -18.68 2.81
N LEU A 312 14.09 -18.47 3.63
CA LEU A 312 13.57 -17.15 4.02
C LEU A 312 13.79 -16.79 5.50
N LYS A 313 14.84 -17.35 6.12
CA LYS A 313 15.18 -17.11 7.54
C LYS A 313 15.70 -15.69 7.82
#